data_AF-A0A381UG31-F1
#
_entry.id   AF-A0A381UG31-F1
#
_cell.length_a   1.000
_cell.length_b   1.000
_cell.length_c   1.000
_cell.angle_alpha   90.00
_cell.angle_beta   90.00
_cell.angle_gamma   90.00
#
_symmetry.space_group_name_H-M   'P 1'
#
loop_
_entity.id
_entity.type
_entity.pdbx_description
1 polymer ?
#
loop_
_entity_poly.entity_id
_entity_poly.type
_entity_poly.pdbx_seq_one_letter_code
_entity_poly.pdbx_strand_id
1 'polypeptide(L)' 'EDLLDDLDEYATIFQWQCHELISTDLNAITTAPSARWVGLLGSEKYDQFVIEKPYELEPDYIAPFKVGIGK' A
#
# COMPACT_ATOMS: atom_id res chain seq x y z
N GLU A 1 16.90 13.19 0.35
CA GLU A 1 15.86 13.14 1.40
C GLU A 1 15.33 11.72 1.38
N ASP A 2 15.47 11.03 2.51
CA ASP A 2 15.00 9.66 2.64
C ASP A 2 13.50 9.71 2.92
N LEU A 3 12.71 8.81 2.32
CA LEU A 3 11.24 8.77 2.52
C LEU A 3 10.86 8.70 4.00
N LEU A 4 11.76 8.15 4.81
CA LEU A 4 11.62 7.97 6.25
C LEU A 4 11.75 9.27 7.04
N ASP A 5 12.38 10.30 6.48
CA ASP A 5 12.61 11.58 7.16
C ASP A 5 11.32 12.42 7.24
N ASP A 6 10.33 12.15 6.38
CA ASP A 6 9.05 12.87 6.26
C ASP A 6 7.85 12.09 6.83
N LEU A 7 8.09 10.94 7.49
CA LEU A 7 7.01 10.15 8.07
C LEU A 7 6.53 10.76 9.39
N ASP A 8 5.27 11.19 9.44
CA ASP A 8 4.58 11.46 10.71
C ASP A 8 4.50 10.15 11.51
N GLU A 9 5.22 10.10 12.64
CA GLU A 9 5.29 8.93 13.54
C GLU A 9 3.91 8.48 14.05
N TYR A 10 2.90 9.35 14.01
CA TYR A 10 1.53 9.05 14.44
C TYR A 10 0.59 8.67 13.28
N ALA A 11 1.00 8.86 12.04
CA ALA A 11 0.20 8.49 10.89
C ALA A 11 0.33 6.99 10.61
N THR A 12 -0.80 6.30 10.60
CA THR A 12 -0.85 4.83 10.42
C THR A 12 -1.33 4.42 9.03
N ILE A 13 -1.67 5.39 8.19
CA ILE A 13 -2.36 5.18 6.91
C ILE A 13 -1.63 5.96 5.82
N PHE A 14 -1.35 5.30 4.71
CA PHE A 14 -0.88 5.93 3.48
C PHE A 14 -2.01 5.94 2.45
N GLN A 15 -2.15 7.05 1.72
CA GLN A 15 -3.17 7.17 0.69
C GLN A 15 -2.61 7.82 -0.58
N TRP A 16 -3.17 7.42 -1.73
CA TRP A 16 -2.93 8.05 -3.01
C TRP A 16 -4.26 8.20 -3.75
N GLN A 17 -4.57 9.41 -4.21
CA GLN A 17 -5.77 9.71 -5.02
C GLN A 17 -7.12 9.42 -4.31
N CYS A 18 -7.16 9.37 -2.97
CA CYS A 18 -8.38 9.12 -2.20
C CYS A 18 -8.92 10.35 -1.45
N HIS A 19 -8.49 11.56 -1.82
CA HIS A 19 -8.83 12.80 -1.13
C HIS A 19 -10.33 13.07 -0.99
N GLU A 20 -11.14 12.56 -1.93
CA GLU A 20 -12.60 12.71 -1.88
C GLU A 20 -13.31 11.61 -1.08
N LEU A 21 -12.63 10.48 -0.83
CA LEU A 21 -13.20 9.30 -0.19
C LEU A 21 -12.80 9.19 1.30
N ILE A 22 -11.67 9.77 1.67
CA ILE A 22 -11.11 9.74 3.02
C ILE A 22 -11.38 11.08 3.70
N SER A 23 -11.92 11.04 4.93
CA SER A 23 -12.13 12.25 5.74
C SER A 23 -10.80 12.97 5.98
N THR A 24 -10.81 14.30 5.95
CA THR A 24 -9.68 15.16 6.32
C THR A 24 -9.25 14.99 7.78
N ASP A 25 -10.12 14.43 8.62
CA ASP A 25 -9.82 14.16 10.04
C ASP A 25 -9.02 12.86 10.24
N LEU A 26 -8.87 12.04 9.18
CA LEU A 26 -8.06 10.83 9.24
C LEU A 26 -6.58 11.21 9.13
N ASN A 27 -5.77 10.84 10.12
CA ASN A 27 -4.32 11.05 10.04
C ASN A 27 -3.70 10.10 9.01
N ALA A 28 -3.58 10.58 7.78
CA ALA A 28 -3.08 9.82 6.63
C ALA A 28 -2.03 10.61 5.85
N ILE A 29 -0.97 9.93 5.42
CA ILE A 29 0.09 10.49 4.59
C ILE A 29 -0.27 10.32 3.11
N THR A 30 -0.37 11.44 2.39
CA THR A 30 -0.52 11.43 0.93
C THR A 30 0.82 11.12 0.28
N THR A 31 0.95 9.98 -0.40
CA THR A 31 2.18 9.62 -1.09
C THR A 31 1.92 8.79 -2.34
N ALA A 32 2.73 9.00 -3.39
CA ALA A 32 2.63 8.26 -4.63
C ALA A 32 3.48 6.98 -4.56
N PRO A 33 3.00 5.83 -5.09
CA PRO A 33 3.83 4.66 -5.28
C PRO A 33 5.03 4.98 -6.17
N SER A 34 6.23 4.59 -5.72
CA SER A 34 7.47 4.81 -6.47
C SER A 34 7.91 3.54 -7.19
N ALA A 35 7.98 3.60 -8.52
CA ALA A 35 8.48 2.49 -9.35
C ALA A 35 9.89 2.03 -8.92
N ARG A 36 10.75 2.96 -8.48
CA ARG A 36 12.10 2.63 -7.97
C ARG A 36 12.02 1.76 -6.73
N TRP A 37 11.24 2.18 -5.73
CA TRP A 37 11.13 1.45 -4.46
C TRP A 37 10.38 0.12 -4.64
N VAL A 38 9.36 0.08 -5.49
CA VAL A 38 8.65 -1.16 -5.87
C VAL A 38 9.60 -2.13 -6.55
N GLY A 39 10.44 -1.66 -7.48
CA GLY A 39 11.44 -2.49 -8.15
C GLY A 39 12.51 -3.04 -7.19
N LEU A 40 13.00 -2.21 -6.27
CA LEU A 40 13.93 -2.64 -5.22
C LEU A 40 13.31 -3.70 -4.32
N LEU A 41 12.08 -3.51 -3.87
CA LEU A 41 11.34 -4.48 -3.06
C LEU A 41 11.15 -5.80 -3.81
N GLY A 42 10.76 -5.74 -5.08
CA GLY A 42 10.59 -6.92 -5.92
C GLY A 42 11.90 -7.69 -6.12
N SER A 43 13.02 -6.98 -6.25
CA SER A 43 14.35 -7.60 -6.33
C SER A 43 14.75 -8.26 -5.00
N GLU A 44 14.47 -7.63 -3.86
CA GLU A 44 14.82 -8.17 -2.54
C GLU A 44 13.96 -9.40 -2.18
N LYS A 45 12.69 -9.43 -2.61
CA LYS A 45 11.72 -10.49 -2.29
C LYS A 45 11.43 -11.40 -3.49
N TYR A 46 12.32 -11.47 -4.47
CA TYR A 46 12.08 -12.17 -5.73
C TYR A 46 11.56 -13.60 -5.51
N ASP A 47 12.25 -14.40 -4.70
CA ASP A 47 11.87 -15.81 -4.46
C ASP A 47 10.49 -15.96 -3.79
N GLN A 48 10.01 -14.92 -3.11
CA GLN A 48 8.70 -14.92 -2.44
C GLN A 48 7.59 -14.40 -3.36
N PHE A 49 7.92 -13.50 -4.29
CA PHE A 49 6.95 -12.84 -5.17
C PHE A 49 6.89 -13.43 -6.58
N VAL A 50 7.86 -14.26 -6.95
CA VAL A 50 7.88 -14.92 -8.25
C VAL A 50 6.68 -15.87 -8.37
N ILE A 51 5.93 -15.73 -9.46
CA ILE A 51 4.83 -16.61 -9.81
C ILE A 51 5.23 -17.32 -11.09
N GLU A 52 5.15 -18.65 -11.09
CA GLU A 52 5.57 -19.48 -12.22
C GLU A 52 4.72 -19.20 -13.47
N LYS A 53 3.43 -18.94 -13.28
CA LYS A 53 2.46 -18.65 -14.33
C LYS A 53 1.91 -17.24 -14.18
N PRO A 54 2.17 -16.33 -15.13
CA PRO A 54 1.72 -14.93 -15.02
C PRO A 54 0.20 -14.74 -14.88
N TYR A 55 -0.61 -15.69 -15.36
CA TYR A 55 -2.06 -15.64 -15.26
C TYR A 55 -2.62 -16.09 -13.90
N GLU A 56 -1.77 -16.61 -13.01
CA GLU A 56 -2.13 -16.89 -11.61
C GLU A 56 -1.93 -15.63 -10.72
N LEU A 57 -1.44 -14.52 -11.29
CA LEU A 57 -1.33 -13.25 -10.60
C LEU A 57 -2.73 -12.65 -10.39
N GLU A 58 -3.21 -12.72 -9.16
CA GLU A 58 -4.45 -12.08 -8.72
C GLU A 58 -4.12 -10.81 -7.91
N PRO A 59 -4.75 -9.66 -8.18
CA PRO A 59 -4.58 -8.50 -7.31
C PRO A 59 -5.11 -8.80 -5.91
N ASP A 60 -4.35 -8.43 -4.89
CA ASP A 60 -4.80 -8.49 -3.50
C ASP A 60 -5.78 -7.34 -3.22
N TYR A 61 -7.03 -7.54 -3.65
CA TYR A 61 -8.10 -6.63 -3.32
C TYR A 61 -8.43 -6.77 -1.83
N ILE A 62 -8.21 -5.69 -1.07
CA ILE A 62 -8.85 -5.54 0.25
C ILE A 62 -10.36 -5.49 -0.01
N ALA A 63 -10.98 -6.66 0.09
CA ALA A 63 -12.40 -6.84 -0.11
C ALA A 63 -13.19 -5.91 0.84
N PRO A 64 -14.03 -4.97 0.34
CA PRO A 64 -14.81 -4.08 1.20
C PRO A 64 -15.78 -4.83 2.13
N PHE A 65 -16.00 -6.12 1.89
CA PHE A 65 -16.88 -6.99 2.66
C PHE A 65 -16.23 -7.60 3.92
N LYS A 66 -14.92 -7.43 4.15
CA LYS A 66 -14.28 -7.83 5.43
C LYS A 66 -14.45 -6.78 6.54
N VAL A 67 -14.94 -5.58 6.22
CA VAL A 67 -15.37 -4.57 7.19
C VAL A 67 -16.78 -4.94 7.65
N GLY A 68 -16.92 -5.90 8.57
CA GLY A 68 -18.24 -6.27 9.09
C GLY A 68 -18.47 -7.67 9.61
N ILE A 69 -17.45 -8.47 9.95
CA ILE A 69 -17.68 -9.60 10.88
C ILE A 69 -17.49 -9.07 12.29
N GLY A 70 -18.45 -8.27 12.74
CA GLY A 70 -18.62 -7.99 14.16
C GLY A 70 -18.89 -9.29 14.90
N LYS A 71 -18.07 -9.57 15.91
CA LYS A 71 -18.53 -10.26 17.11
C LYS A 71 -18.76 -9.21 18.17
#